data_AF-A0A7Y8Q0S8-F1
#
_entry.id   AF-A0A7Y8Q0S8-F1
#
_cell.length_a   1.000
_cell.length_b   1.000
_cell.length_c   1.000
_cell.angle_alpha   90.00
_cell.angle_beta   90.00
_cell.angle_gamma   90.00
#
_symmetry.space_group_name_H-M   'P 1'
#
loop_
_entity.id
_entity.type
_entity.pdbx_description
1 polymer ?
#
loop_
_entity_poly.entity_id
_entity_poly.type
_entity_poly.pdbx_seq_one_letter_code
_entity_poly.pdbx_strand_id
1 'polypeptide(L)'
;MSLNDNQHLSRFLELLETCYDGKLKAFSDEFSNFDDTFYEKLKKEVQRAKVGTISLKKEDTFKKYNFFLEYKLWEKNNTDMKKKKFGLNIDGLIKSICK
;
A
#
# COMPACT_ATOMS: atom_id res chain seq x y z
N MET A 1 -15.38 -6.14 -21.99
CA MET A 1 -15.90 -5.73 -20.68
C MET A 1 -14.72 -5.73 -19.72
N SER A 2 -14.45 -4.57 -19.12
CA SER A 2 -13.46 -4.18 -18.09
C SER A 2 -11.97 -4.55 -18.23
N LEU A 3 -11.18 -3.59 -18.74
CA LEU A 3 -9.70 -3.55 -18.66
C LEU A 3 -9.20 -2.72 -17.46
N ASN A 4 -10.09 -2.23 -16.59
CA ASN A 4 -9.78 -1.28 -15.53
C ASN A 4 -9.62 -1.89 -14.12
N ASP A 5 -10.08 -3.12 -13.90
CA ASP A 5 -10.27 -3.64 -12.52
C ASP A 5 -8.98 -4.04 -11.80
N ASN A 6 -7.81 -3.94 -12.44
CA ASN A 6 -6.53 -4.41 -11.88
C ASN A 6 -5.40 -3.37 -11.82
N GLN A 7 -5.66 -2.09 -12.16
CA GLN A 7 -4.61 -1.07 -12.13
C GLN A 7 -4.01 -0.91 -10.73
N HIS A 8 -4.84 -0.94 -9.68
CA HIS A 8 -4.37 -0.82 -8.30
C HIS A 8 -3.57 -2.04 -7.82
N LEU A 9 -3.91 -3.25 -8.27
CA LEU A 9 -3.12 -4.45 -7.99
C LEU A 9 -1.77 -4.40 -8.72
N SER A 10 -1.76 -4.05 -10.00
CA SER A 10 -0.52 -3.92 -10.77
C SER A 10 0.41 -2.89 -10.16
N ARG A 11 -0.14 -1.73 -9.77
CA ARG A 11 0.59 -0.68 -9.07
C ARG A 11 1.13 -1.16 -7.72
N PHE A 12 0.34 -1.93 -6.98
CA PHE A 12 0.77 -2.51 -5.71
C PHE A 12 1.97 -3.44 -5.90
N LEU A 13 1.92 -4.31 -6.92
CA LEU A 13 3.02 -5.24 -7.21
C LEU A 13 4.30 -4.51 -7.65
N GLU A 14 4.18 -3.47 -8.48
CA GLU A 14 5.31 -2.63 -8.91
C GLU A 14 5.97 -1.91 -7.72
N LEU A 15 5.14 -1.29 -6.87
CA LEU A 15 5.62 -0.57 -5.69
C LEU A 15 6.19 -1.53 -4.63
N LEU A 16 5.62 -2.73 -4.49
CA LEU A 16 6.13 -3.78 -3.63
C LEU A 16 7.52 -4.25 -4.10
N GLU A 17 7.70 -4.41 -5.41
CA GLU A 17 9.00 -4.71 -6.02
C GLU A 17 10.02 -3.63 -5.67
N THR A 18 9.65 -2.36 -5.85
CA THR A 18 10.54 -1.21 -5.61
C THR A 18 10.86 -1.01 -4.13
N CYS A 19 9.90 -1.21 -3.23
CA CYS A 19 10.07 -0.92 -1.82
C CYS A 19 10.65 -2.10 -1.03
N TYR A 20 10.36 -3.34 -1.44
CA TYR A 20 10.62 -4.54 -0.65
C TYR A 20 11.17 -5.73 -1.47
N ASP A 21 11.65 -5.53 -2.70
CA ASP A 21 12.12 -6.60 -3.59
C ASP A 21 11.05 -7.69 -3.82
N GLY A 22 9.79 -7.29 -3.87
CA GLY A 22 8.67 -8.20 -4.08
C GLY A 22 8.30 -9.02 -2.83
N LYS A 23 8.98 -8.80 -1.70
CA LYS A 23 8.76 -9.54 -0.44
C LYS A 23 7.48 -9.08 0.23
N LEU A 24 6.38 -9.76 -0.10
CA LEU A 24 5.06 -9.51 0.49
C LEU A 24 5.05 -9.58 2.03
N LYS A 25 5.89 -10.44 2.62
CA LYS A 25 6.03 -10.55 4.08
C LYS A 25 6.64 -9.29 4.70
N ALA A 26 7.64 -8.70 4.07
CA ALA A 26 8.27 -7.48 4.59
C ALA A 26 7.28 -6.30 4.58
N PHE A 27 6.51 -6.15 3.50
CA PHE A 27 5.42 -5.18 3.46
C PHE A 27 4.36 -5.48 4.54
N SER A 28 3.95 -6.73 4.67
CA SER A 28 2.94 -7.15 5.65
C SER A 28 3.38 -6.80 7.07
N ASP A 29 4.59 -7.21 7.45
CA ASP A 29 5.15 -7.00 8.79
C ASP A 29 5.20 -5.51 9.13
N GLU A 30 5.56 -4.64 8.19
CA GLU A 30 5.62 -3.20 8.42
C GLU A 30 4.24 -2.53 8.39
N PHE A 31 3.35 -2.94 7.48
CA PHE A 31 2.02 -2.36 7.33
C PHE A 31 1.07 -2.72 8.49
N SER A 32 1.16 -3.95 8.99
CA SER A 32 0.28 -4.46 10.05
C SER A 32 0.88 -4.40 11.45
N ASN A 33 2.10 -3.86 11.59
CA ASN A 33 2.85 -3.89 12.84
C ASN A 33 3.05 -5.34 13.36
N PHE A 34 3.54 -6.22 12.48
CA PHE A 34 3.87 -7.63 12.74
C PHE A 34 2.68 -8.53 13.10
N ASP A 35 1.48 -8.23 12.61
CA ASP A 35 0.33 -9.15 12.70
C ASP A 35 0.45 -10.28 11.67
N ASP A 36 0.81 -11.49 12.13
CA ASP A 36 0.91 -12.70 11.30
C ASP A 36 -0.43 -13.08 10.63
N THR A 37 -1.57 -12.74 11.26
CA THR A 37 -2.88 -13.05 10.68
C THR A 37 -3.17 -12.19 9.46
N PHE A 38 -2.56 -11.00 9.39
CA PHE A 38 -2.66 -10.11 8.24
C PHE A 38 -1.89 -10.66 7.03
N TYR A 39 -0.69 -11.21 7.23
CA TYR A 39 0.12 -11.77 6.15
C TYR A 39 -0.64 -12.86 5.39
N GLU A 40 -1.25 -13.81 6.10
CA GLU A 40 -2.00 -14.89 5.48
C GLU A 40 -3.26 -14.40 4.75
N LYS A 41 -3.92 -13.37 5.28
CA LYS A 41 -5.06 -12.71 4.60
C LYS A 41 -4.60 -12.02 3.33
N LEU A 42 -3.55 -11.20 3.41
CA LEU A 42 -2.98 -10.46 2.28
C LEU A 42 -2.53 -11.40 1.17
N LYS A 43 -1.84 -12.49 1.50
CA LYS A 43 -1.41 -13.51 0.53
C LYS A 43 -2.60 -14.08 -0.24
N LYS A 44 -3.67 -14.47 0.46
CA LYS A 44 -4.89 -14.99 -0.17
C LYS A 44 -5.58 -13.92 -1.03
N GLU A 45 -5.57 -12.66 -0.60
CA GLU A 45 -6.16 -11.56 -1.35
C GLU A 45 -5.41 -11.29 -2.65
N VAL A 46 -4.08 -11.20 -2.61
CA VAL A 46 -3.22 -10.99 -3.79
C VAL A 46 -3.38 -12.16 -4.77
N GLN A 47 -3.40 -13.41 -4.30
CA GLN A 47 -3.59 -14.57 -5.18
C GLN A 47 -4.96 -14.55 -5.86
N ARG A 48 -6.03 -14.24 -5.12
CA ARG A 48 -7.38 -14.12 -5.70
C ARG A 48 -7.47 -12.97 -6.71
N ALA A 49 -6.83 -11.85 -6.41
CA ALA A 49 -6.80 -10.67 -7.26
C ALA A 49 -6.02 -10.91 -8.58
N LYS A 50 -4.99 -11.77 -8.56
CA LYS A 50 -4.27 -12.19 -9.76
C LYS A 50 -5.09 -13.09 -10.70
N VAL A 51 -6.02 -13.86 -10.16
CA VAL A 51 -6.74 -14.92 -10.89
C VAL A 51 -8.15 -14.50 -11.32
N GLY A 52 -8.73 -13.44 -10.75
CA GLY A 52 -10.09 -13.01 -11.07
C GLY A 52 -10.34 -11.52 -10.88
N THR A 53 -11.59 -11.11 -11.10
CA THR A 53 -12.03 -9.72 -10.96
C THR A 53 -12.04 -9.29 -9.49
N ILE A 54 -11.36 -8.19 -9.18
CA ILE A 54 -11.32 -7.60 -7.83
C ILE A 54 -12.67 -6.93 -7.55
N SER A 55 -13.30 -7.26 -6.42
CA SER A 55 -14.49 -6.54 -5.95
C SER A 55 -14.14 -5.10 -5.54
N LEU A 56 -15.03 -4.12 -5.72
CA LEU A 56 -14.83 -2.72 -5.30
C LEU A 56 -14.24 -2.55 -3.88
N LYS A 57 -14.73 -3.31 -2.88
CA LYS A 57 -14.19 -3.26 -1.50
C LYS A 57 -12.70 -3.60 -1.40
N LYS A 58 -12.20 -4.47 -2.28
CA LYS A 58 -10.79 -4.86 -2.35
C LYS A 58 -9.96 -3.88 -3.17
N GLU A 59 -10.58 -3.19 -4.12
CA GLU A 59 -9.95 -2.08 -4.83
C GLU A 59 -9.52 -0.98 -3.84
N ASP A 60 -10.41 -0.61 -2.91
CA ASP A 60 -10.10 0.35 -1.84
C ASP A 60 -8.98 -0.13 -0.91
N THR A 61 -8.91 -1.44 -0.67
CA THR A 61 -7.82 -2.05 0.09
C THR A 61 -6.48 -1.89 -0.64
N PHE A 62 -6.41 -2.18 -1.94
CA PHE A 62 -5.18 -1.99 -2.71
C PHE A 62 -4.80 -0.51 -2.86
N LYS A 63 -5.76 0.42 -2.89
CA LYS A 63 -5.46 1.86 -2.82
C LYS A 63 -4.74 2.23 -1.52
N LYS A 64 -5.16 1.69 -0.38
CA LYS A 64 -4.46 1.90 0.92
C LYS A 64 -3.05 1.35 0.90
N TYR A 65 -2.86 0.15 0.35
CA TYR A 65 -1.53 -0.45 0.22
C TYR A 65 -0.63 0.37 -0.70
N ASN A 66 -1.16 0.85 -1.83
CA ASN A 66 -0.44 1.73 -2.74
C ASN A 66 -0.02 3.03 -2.05
N PHE A 67 -0.92 3.70 -1.35
CA PHE A 67 -0.61 4.92 -0.63
C PHE A 67 0.53 4.73 0.39
N PHE A 68 0.49 3.63 1.16
CA PHE A 68 1.56 3.30 2.10
C PHE A 68 2.89 3.09 1.38
N LEU A 69 2.91 2.33 0.28
CA LEU A 69 4.12 2.06 -0.48
C LEU A 69 4.68 3.32 -1.16
N GLU A 70 3.80 4.19 -1.68
CA GLU A 70 4.21 5.49 -2.25
C GLU A 70 4.82 6.40 -1.18
N TYR A 71 4.26 6.39 0.03
CA TYR A 71 4.87 7.06 1.17
C TYR A 71 6.25 6.49 1.49
N LYS A 72 6.41 5.15 1.53
CA LYS A 72 7.70 4.49 1.77
C LYS A 72 8.74 4.82 0.70
N LEU A 73 8.32 4.84 -0.57
CA LEU A 73 9.17 5.25 -1.68
C LEU A 73 9.59 6.72 -1.56
N TRP A 74 8.65 7.59 -1.18
CA TRP A 74 8.95 9.00 -0.90
C TRP A 74 9.94 9.16 0.26
N GLU A 75 9.77 8.41 1.36
CA GLU A 75 10.70 8.40 2.51
C GLU A 75 12.12 8.02 2.08
N LYS A 76 12.26 6.98 1.23
CA LYS A 76 13.57 6.56 0.69
C LYS A 76 14.21 7.63 -0.20
N ASN A 77 13.41 8.28 -1.05
CA ASN A 77 13.88 9.27 -2.01
C ASN A 77 14.11 10.67 -1.39
N ASN A 78 13.52 10.96 -0.23
CA ASN A 78 13.60 12.25 0.46
C ASN A 78 14.20 12.08 1.86
N THR A 79 15.45 11.61 1.91
CA THR A 79 16.26 11.50 3.14
C THR A 79 16.58 12.84 3.82
N ASP A 80 16.27 13.97 3.16
CA ASP A 80 16.46 15.31 3.69
C ASP A 80 15.37 15.66 4.74
N MET A 81 15.74 15.61 6.03
CA MET A 81 14.83 15.77 7.17
C MET A 81 13.98 17.06 7.16
N LYS A 82 14.36 18.09 6.39
CA LYS A 82 13.56 19.32 6.26
C LYS A 82 12.25 19.11 5.48
N LYS A 83 12.18 18.14 4.56
CA LYS A 83 10.94 17.79 3.83
C LYS A 83 10.01 16.87 4.64
N LYS A 84 10.52 16.11 5.62
CA LYS A 84 9.71 15.34 6.59
C LYS A 84 8.70 16.23 7.33
N LYS A 85 9.02 17.50 7.58
CA LYS A 85 8.12 18.45 8.26
C LYS A 85 6.87 18.80 7.45
N PHE A 86 6.94 18.76 6.11
CA PHE A 86 5.74 18.92 5.27
C PHE A 86 4.85 17.66 5.28
N GLY A 87 5.44 16.46 5.36
CA GLY A 87 4.68 15.21 5.54
C GLY A 87 3.89 15.17 6.85
N LEU A 88 4.47 15.67 7.94
CA LEU A 88 3.75 15.81 9.23
C LEU A 88 2.58 16.81 9.19
N ASN A 89 2.60 17.78 8.28
CA ASN A 89 1.47 18.69 8.06
C ASN A 89 0.28 17.98 7.39
N ILE A 90 0.54 16.91 6.62
CA ILE A 90 -0.51 16.06 6.05
C ILE A 90 -1.18 15.22 7.15
N ASP A 91 -0.45 14.74 8.15
CA ASP A 91 -1.04 14.07 9.34
C ASP A 91 -2.00 15.00 10.11
N GLY A 92 -1.66 16.29 10.22
CA GLY A 92 -2.55 17.31 10.76
C GLY A 92 -3.81 17.50 9.91
N LEU A 93 -3.67 17.49 8.58
CA LEU A 93 -4.78 17.62 7.63
C LEU A 93 -5.70 16.38 7.66
N ILE A 94 -5.15 15.16 7.70
CA ILE A 94 -5.89 13.90 7.77
C ILE A 94 -6.67 13.83 9.09
N LYS A 95 -6.07 14.22 10.22
CA LYS A 95 -6.79 14.32 11.51
C LYS A 95 -7.92 15.34 11.49
N SER A 96 -7.81 16.41 10.70
CA SER A 96 -8.86 17.42 10.55
C SER A 96 -10.00 16.97 9.64
N ILE A 97 -9.75 16.05 8.70
CA ILE A 97 -10.75 15.54 7.75
C ILE A 97 -11.47 14.32 8.32
N CYS A 98 -10.84 13.54 9.20
CA CYS A 98 -11.47 12.42 9.91
C CYS A 98 -12.28 12.84 11.15
N LYS A 99 -12.89 14.03 11.13
CA LYS A 99 -13.70 14.56 12.23
C LYS A 99 -15.15 14.75 11.80
#